data_AF-A0A2K1JJC2-F1
#
_entry.id   AF-A0A2K1JJC2-F1
#
_cell.length_a   1.000
_cell.length_b   1.000
_cell.length_c   1.000
_cell.angle_alpha   90.00
_cell.angle_beta   90.00
_cell.angle_gamma   90.00
#
_symmetry.space_group_name_H-M   'P 1'
#
loop_
_entity.id
_entity.type
_entity.pdbx_description
1 polymer ?
#
loop_
_entity_poly.entity_id
_entity_poly.type
_entity_poly.pdbx_seq_one_letter_code
_entity_poly.pdbx_strand_id
1 'polypeptide(L)'
;YLSSISLVNKLGKFTSLTTLNIERCSSLILFLNELNKLTSFITLNIGWCLSFILLPNKLGNLTSLTTLNLERYTMLTSLPNELNNFTSLTTLTIGWCSSLT
;
A
#
# COMPACT_ATOMS: atom_id res chain seq x y z
N TYR A 1 11.83 0.73 -17.44
CA TYR A 1 12.86 0.12 -16.58
C TYR A 1 13.31 1.07 -15.48
N LEU A 2 12.41 1.49 -14.59
CA LEU A 2 12.81 2.05 -13.29
C LEU A 2 12.59 0.93 -12.28
N SER A 3 13.62 0.55 -11.53
CA SER A 3 13.42 -0.33 -10.38
C SER A 3 12.50 0.38 -9.39
N SER A 4 11.60 -0.35 -8.74
CA SER A 4 10.70 0.19 -7.70
C SER A 4 11.46 1.00 -6.63
N ILE A 5 12.69 0.58 -6.32
CA ILE A 5 13.63 1.25 -5.42
C ILE A 5 13.93 2.69 -5.86
N SER A 6 14.15 2.92 -7.16
CA SER A 6 14.41 4.27 -7.70
C SER A 6 13.22 5.20 -7.52
N LEU A 7 11.99 4.68 -7.68
CA LEU A 7 10.77 5.45 -7.50
C LEU A 7 10.55 5.79 -6.02
N VAL A 8 10.69 4.82 -5.12
CA VAL A 8 10.53 5.06 -3.68
C VAL A 8 11.57 6.03 -3.14
N ASN A 9 12.83 5.93 -3.58
CA ASN A 9 13.86 6.89 -3.18
C ASN A 9 13.56 8.31 -3.68
N LYS A 10 12.89 8.46 -4.83
CA LYS A 10 12.40 9.78 -5.29
C LYS A 10 11.23 10.25 -4.44
N LEU A 11 10.28 9.37 -4.12
CA LEU A 11 9.14 9.71 -3.26
C LEU A 11 9.55 10.09 -1.83
N GLY A 12 10.59 9.46 -1.29
CA GLY A 12 11.14 9.76 0.03
C GLY A 12 11.76 11.16 0.16
N LYS A 13 11.94 11.87 -0.96
CA LYS A 13 12.34 13.29 -0.94
C LYS A 13 11.16 14.23 -0.74
N PHE A 14 9.93 13.79 -0.95
CA PHE A 14 8.74 14.62 -0.73
C PHE A 14 8.33 14.57 0.75
N THR A 15 8.99 15.39 1.57
CA THR A 15 8.76 15.44 3.02
C THR A 15 7.34 15.84 3.41
N SER A 16 6.65 16.60 2.56
CA SER A 16 5.25 17.02 2.75
C SER A 16 4.21 16.10 2.11
N LEU A 17 4.62 14.96 1.55
CA LEU A 17 3.69 14.04 0.88
C LEU A 17 2.87 13.27 1.92
N THR A 18 1.58 13.56 1.98
CA THR A 18 0.65 12.94 2.95
C THR A 18 -0.27 11.90 2.31
N THR A 19 -0.49 12.00 1.00
CA THR A 19 -1.41 11.14 0.24
C THR A 19 -0.71 10.55 -0.96
N LEU A 20 -0.85 9.23 -1.15
CA LEU A 20 -0.36 8.52 -2.33
C LEU A 20 -1.49 7.67 -2.90
N ASN A 21 -1.82 7.91 -4.16
CA ASN A 21 -2.76 7.09 -4.92
C ASN A 21 -2.01 6.31 -6.00
N ILE A 22 -2.14 4.98 -5.98
CA ILE A 22 -1.57 4.10 -7.00
C ILE A 22 -2.62 3.10 -7.46
N GLU A 23 -3.11 3.33 -8.67
CA GLU A 23 -4.09 2.46 -9.31
C GLU A 23 -3.49 1.77 -10.54
N ARG A 24 -3.98 0.56 -10.85
CA ARG A 24 -3.66 -0.17 -12.09
C ARG A 24 -2.16 -0.49 -12.25
N CYS A 25 -1.46 -0.76 -11.14
CA CYS A 25 -0.02 -1.03 -11.15
C CYS A 25 0.29 -2.53 -11.00
N SER A 26 0.83 -3.15 -12.05
CA SER A 26 1.14 -4.59 -12.08
C SER A 26 2.43 -4.99 -11.33
N SER A 27 3.28 -4.02 -10.94
CA SER A 27 4.61 -4.28 -10.33
C SER A 27 4.78 -3.68 -8.92
N LEU A 28 3.69 -3.38 -8.22
CA LEU A 28 3.70 -2.67 -6.94
C LEU A 28 4.27 -3.46 -5.74
N ILE A 29 4.53 -4.78 -5.84
CA ILE A 29 5.01 -5.59 -4.71
C ILE A 29 6.36 -5.08 -4.22
N LEU A 30 7.29 -4.87 -5.17
CA LEU A 30 8.62 -4.35 -4.88
C LEU A 30 8.59 -2.87 -4.45
N PHE A 31 7.49 -2.16 -4.72
CA PHE A 31 7.30 -0.78 -4.28
C PHE A 31 6.84 -0.74 -2.82
N LEU A 32 5.82 -1.52 -2.47
CA LEU A 32 5.28 -1.63 -1.11
C LEU A 32 6.33 -2.10 -0.10
N ASN A 33 7.26 -2.97 -0.52
CA ASN A 33 8.38 -3.43 0.32
C ASN A 33 9.36 -2.33 0.75
N GLU A 34 9.39 -1.21 0.05
CA GLU A 34 10.31 -0.10 0.29
C GLU A 34 9.60 1.14 0.85
N LEU A 35 8.25 1.13 0.93
CA LEU A 35 7.44 2.25 1.41
C LEU A 35 7.71 2.66 2.87
N ASN A 36 8.33 1.79 3.66
CA ASN A 36 8.69 2.07 5.05
C ASN A 36 9.64 3.28 5.22
N LYS A 37 10.27 3.75 4.14
CA LYS A 37 11.09 4.97 4.12
C LYS A 37 10.26 6.25 4.18
N LEU A 38 8.95 6.16 4.00
CA LEU A 38 8.07 7.30 3.94
C LEU A 38 7.33 7.48 5.28
N THR A 39 7.83 8.40 6.11
CA THR A 39 7.42 8.52 7.51
C THR A 39 6.19 9.42 7.76
N SER A 40 5.77 10.19 6.76
CA SER A 40 4.70 11.20 6.86
C SER A 40 3.37 10.83 6.20
N PHE A 41 3.18 9.57 5.82
CA PHE A 41 1.97 9.14 5.11
C PHE A 41 0.74 9.04 6.00
N ILE A 42 -0.33 9.68 5.54
CA ILE A 42 -1.65 9.72 6.20
C ILE A 42 -2.66 8.89 5.40
N THR A 43 -2.62 8.99 4.07
CA THR A 43 -3.58 8.31 3.18
C THR A 43 -2.88 7.51 2.10
N LEU A 44 -3.25 6.23 1.96
CA LEU A 44 -2.75 5.32 0.94
C LEU A 44 -3.93 4.67 0.22
N ASN A 45 -4.06 5.00 -1.06
CA ASN A 45 -5.05 4.40 -1.95
C ASN A 45 -4.34 3.48 -2.93
N ILE A 46 -4.67 2.20 -2.90
CA ILE A 46 -4.14 1.23 -3.85
C ILE A 46 -5.30 0.40 -4.39
N GLY A 47 -5.38 0.28 -5.71
CA GLY A 47 -6.44 -0.51 -6.30
C GLY A 47 -6.26 -0.86 -7.76
N TRP A 48 -7.21 -1.63 -8.28
CA TRP A 48 -7.24 -2.08 -9.68
C TRP A 48 -5.99 -2.88 -10.09
N CYS A 49 -5.39 -3.60 -9.15
CA CYS A 49 -4.20 -4.40 -9.39
C CYS A 49 -4.59 -5.88 -9.59
N LEU A 50 -4.44 -6.36 -10.83
CA LEU A 50 -4.96 -7.67 -11.23
C LEU A 50 -4.06 -8.85 -10.83
N SER A 51 -2.78 -8.59 -10.51
CA SER A 51 -1.76 -9.62 -10.26
C SER A 51 -1.43 -9.84 -8.77
N PHE A 52 -2.09 -9.14 -7.87
CA PHE A 52 -1.72 -9.13 -6.46
C PHE A 52 -2.44 -10.24 -5.71
N ILE A 53 -1.68 -11.25 -5.32
CA ILE A 53 -2.18 -12.34 -4.47
C ILE A 53 -2.12 -11.93 -3.00
N LEU A 54 -1.07 -11.22 -2.60
CA LEU A 54 -0.82 -10.80 -1.23
C LEU A 54 -0.24 -9.39 -1.20
N LEU A 55 -0.61 -8.61 -0.18
CA LEU A 55 0.09 -7.38 0.20
C LEU A 55 1.26 -7.73 1.12
N PRO A 56 2.41 -7.04 1.03
CA PRO A 56 3.55 -7.37 1.87
C PRO A 56 3.33 -6.93 3.32
N ASN A 57 3.77 -7.78 4.23
CA ASN A 57 3.83 -7.53 5.68
C ASN A 57 4.48 -6.19 6.05
N LYS A 58 5.49 -5.76 5.29
CA LYS A 58 6.17 -4.47 5.47
C LYS A 58 5.23 -3.26 5.33
N LEU A 59 4.05 -3.41 4.74
CA LEU A 59 3.04 -2.35 4.70
C LEU A 59 2.65 -1.89 6.12
N GLY A 60 2.64 -2.82 7.09
CA GLY A 60 2.38 -2.52 8.51
C GLY A 60 3.40 -1.58 9.16
N ASN A 61 4.52 -1.26 8.49
CA ASN A 61 5.47 -0.26 9.00
C ASN A 61 4.98 1.18 8.82
N LEU A 62 3.89 1.41 8.08
CA LEU A 62 3.27 2.72 7.91
C LEU A 62 2.39 3.07 9.12
N THR A 63 3.00 3.17 10.30
CA THR A 63 2.28 3.34 11.58
C THR A 63 1.51 4.67 11.69
N SER A 64 1.90 5.69 10.92
CA SER A 64 1.22 6.98 10.82
C SER A 64 -0.03 6.98 9.92
N LEU A 65 -0.27 5.89 9.19
CA LEU A 65 -1.35 5.82 8.21
C LEU A 65 -2.73 5.87 8.90
N THR A 66 -3.57 6.82 8.50
CA THR A 66 -4.95 6.96 9.02
C THR A 66 -5.98 6.38 8.06
N THR A 67 -5.68 6.36 6.76
CA THR A 67 -6.61 5.92 5.72
C THR A 67 -5.91 4.93 4.78
N LEU A 68 -6.49 3.73 4.67
CA LEU A 68 -6.07 2.69 3.73
C LEU A 68 -7.26 2.29 2.85
N ASN A 69 -7.16 2.52 1.54
CA ASN A 69 -8.14 2.02 0.58
C ASN A 69 -7.53 0.90 -0.28
N LEU A 70 -8.17 -0.27 -0.27
CA LEU A 70 -7.83 -1.47 -1.02
C LEU A 70 -9.03 -1.90 -1.86
N GLU A 71 -9.13 -1.39 -3.08
CA GLU A 71 -10.27 -1.66 -3.95
C GLU A 71 -9.90 -2.37 -5.24
N ARG A 72 -10.79 -3.25 -5.70
CA ARG A 72 -10.73 -3.88 -7.04
C ARG A 72 -9.49 -4.74 -7.24
N TYR A 73 -9.22 -5.61 -6.27
CA TYR A 73 -8.23 -6.66 -6.39
C TYR A 73 -8.88 -7.98 -6.82
N THR A 74 -8.52 -8.49 -8.00
CA THR A 74 -9.12 -9.72 -8.51
C THR A 74 -8.47 -10.99 -7.97
N MET A 75 -7.27 -10.91 -7.40
CA MET A 75 -6.52 -12.07 -6.92
C MET A 75 -6.07 -11.98 -5.46
N LEU A 76 -6.36 -10.89 -4.74
CA LEU A 76 -5.90 -10.71 -3.38
C LEU A 76 -6.62 -11.72 -2.48
N THR A 77 -5.88 -12.66 -1.89
CA THR A 77 -6.44 -13.76 -1.09
C THR A 77 -6.46 -13.48 0.39
N SER A 78 -5.52 -12.66 0.89
CA SER A 78 -5.47 -12.26 2.29
C SER A 78 -4.86 -10.88 2.48
N LEU A 79 -5.15 -10.28 3.63
CA LEU A 79 -4.47 -9.09 4.13
C LEU A 79 -3.14 -9.47 4.81
N PRO A 80 -2.20 -8.52 4.98
CA PRO A 80 -0.95 -8.79 5.69
C PRO A 80 -1.22 -9.02 7.18
N ASN A 81 -0.45 -9.91 7.80
CA ASN A 81 -0.63 -10.29 9.21
C ASN A 81 -0.40 -9.11 10.17
N GLU A 82 0.39 -8.13 9.73
CA GLU A 82 0.79 -6.93 10.45
C GLU A 82 -0.24 -5.80 10.31
N LEU A 83 -1.50 -6.12 9.96
CA LEU A 83 -2.59 -5.12 9.92
C LEU A 83 -2.80 -4.46 11.29
N ASN A 84 -2.50 -5.18 12.37
CA ASN A 84 -2.51 -4.66 13.73
C ASN A 84 -1.45 -3.56 14.00
N ASN A 85 -0.44 -3.41 13.13
CA ASN A 85 0.57 -2.38 13.27
C ASN A 85 0.12 -1.00 12.77
N PHE A 86 -1.01 -0.90 12.05
CA PHE A 86 -1.59 0.39 11.67
C PHE A 86 -2.32 1.05 12.86
N THR A 87 -1.57 1.41 13.90
CA THR A 87 -2.14 1.92 15.16
C THR A 87 -2.87 3.25 15.03
N SER A 88 -2.61 4.01 13.95
CA SER A 88 -3.27 5.29 13.67
C SER A 88 -4.45 5.16 12.69
N LEU A 89 -4.74 3.95 12.19
CA LEU A 89 -5.74 3.74 11.14
C LEU A 89 -7.14 3.98 11.68
N THR A 90 -7.85 4.91 11.05
CA THR A 90 -9.25 5.24 11.37
C THR A 90 -10.20 4.84 10.26
N THR A 91 -9.69 4.72 9.03
CA THR A 91 -10.49 4.36 7.85
C THR A 91 -9.80 3.25 7.08
N LEU A 92 -10.49 2.11 6.96
CA LEU A 92 -10.10 0.99 6.11
C LEU A 92 -11.24 0.69 5.14
N THR A 93 -11.00 0.89 3.85
CA THR A 93 -11.93 0.51 2.79
C THR A 93 -11.39 -0.70 2.08
N ILE A 94 -12.19 -1.77 2.02
CA ILE A 94 -11.90 -2.95 1.21
C ILE A 94 -13.15 -3.24 0.38
N GLY A 95 -13.01 -3.21 -0.94
CA GLY A 95 -14.14 -3.36 -1.84
C GLY A 95 -13.74 -4.05 -3.13
N TRP A 96 -14.66 -4.81 -3.71
CA TRP A 96 -14.43 -5.47 -5.01
C TRP A 96 -13.20 -6.39 -5.00
N CYS A 97 -12.91 -7.04 -3.86
CA CYS A 97 -11.82 -7.99 -3.68
C CYS A 97 -12.38 -9.42 -3.73
N SER A 98 -12.55 -9.97 -4.94
CA SER A 98 -13.33 -11.20 -5.16
C SER A 98 -12.71 -12.49 -4.60
N SER A 99 -11.40 -12.50 -4.38
CA SER A 99 -10.66 -13.66 -3.88
C SER A 99 -10.30 -13.58 -2.40
N LEU A 100 -10.66 -12.47 -1.73
CA LEU A 100 -10.30 -12.24 -0.34
C LEU A 100 -11.21 -13.08 0.56
N THR A 101 -10.62 -13.95 1.37
CA THR A 101 -11.32 -14.86 2.30
C THR A 101 -10.97 -14.59 3.74
#